data_AF-A0A7C8DTE1-F1
#
_entry.id   AF-A0A7C8DTE1-F1
#
_cell.length_a   1.000
_cell.length_b   1.000
_cell.length_c   1.000
_cell.angle_alpha   90.00
_cell.angle_beta   90.00
_cell.angle_gamma   90.00
#
_symmetry.space_group_name_H-M   'P 1'
#
loop_
_entity.id
_entity.type
_entity.pdbx_description
1 polymer ?
#
loop_
_entity_poly.entity_id
_entity_poly.type
_entity_poly.pdbx_seq_one_letter_code
_entity_poly.pdbx_strand_id
1 'polypeptide(L)'
;MSEDGHHTNYVKIWAILMVLLFVSIIGPEFGIRSLTLFTAFGIACIKAYMVATKFMHIDQMPSFVSYIVVTCLVLMLLFFAATAPDVMNDTGSNWVKPTWVAGTENDWVTVGGHIGEAGHGAEADHGESH
;
A
#
# COMPACT_ATOMS: atom_id res chain seq x y z
N MET A 1 1.01 42.16 32.01
CA MET A 1 1.65 41.68 30.77
C MET A 1 0.96 40.36 30.48
N SER A 2 0.13 40.31 29.45
CA SER A 2 -0.62 39.09 29.11
C SER A 2 0.37 38.08 28.52
N GLU A 3 0.77 37.10 29.33
CA GLU A 3 1.46 35.91 28.85
C GLU A 3 0.51 35.12 27.93
N ASP A 4 0.54 35.44 26.64
CA ASP A 4 -0.04 34.60 25.58
C ASP A 4 0.82 33.33 25.45
N GLY A 5 0.59 32.38 26.36
CA GLY A 5 1.19 31.06 26.34
C GLY A 5 0.89 30.37 25.02
N HIS A 6 1.96 30.15 24.24
CA HIS A 6 1.97 29.45 22.96
C HIS A 6 1.57 27.97 23.14
N HIS A 7 0.29 27.72 23.38
CA HIS A 7 -0.29 26.40 23.53
C HIS A 7 -0.46 25.79 22.14
N THR A 8 0.30 24.74 21.86
CA THR A 8 0.11 23.93 20.64
C THR A 8 -1.33 23.43 20.63
N ASN A 9 -2.11 23.86 19.64
CA ASN A 9 -3.52 23.50 19.52
C ASN A 9 -3.64 22.07 18.99
N TYR A 10 -3.48 21.06 19.86
CA TYR A 10 -3.54 19.63 19.50
C TYR A 10 -4.82 19.23 18.77
N VAL A 11 -5.94 19.92 19.04
CA VAL A 11 -7.22 19.72 18.35
C VAL A 11 -7.13 20.06 16.86
N LYS A 12 -6.40 21.12 16.48
CA LYS A 12 -6.17 21.47 15.06
C LYS A 12 -5.34 20.40 14.36
N ILE A 13 -4.29 19.91 15.02
CA ILE A 13 -3.41 18.87 14.45
C ILE A 13 -4.17 17.56 14.30
N TRP A 14 -4.97 17.17 15.30
CA TRP A 14 -5.87 16.03 15.23
C TRP A 14 -6.85 16.15 14.05
N ALA A 15 -7.46 17.32 13.87
CA ALA A 15 -8.38 17.54 12.75
C ALA A 15 -7.69 17.40 11.39
N ILE A 16 -6.47 17.92 11.24
CA ILE A 16 -5.67 17.76 10.01
C ILE A 16 -5.34 16.29 9.77
N LEU A 17 -4.97 15.54 10.80
CA LEU A 17 -4.71 14.11 10.68
C LEU A 17 -5.96 13.32 10.30
N MET A 18 -7.13 13.68 10.83
CA MET A 18 -8.41 13.11 10.42
C MET A 18 -8.72 13.39 8.94
N VAL A 19 -8.45 14.61 8.45
CA VAL A 19 -8.62 14.95 7.04
C VAL A 19 -7.68 14.13 6.17
N LEU A 20 -6.38 14.04 6.52
CA LEU A 20 -5.40 13.21 5.81
C LEU A 20 -5.83 11.74 5.76
N LEU A 21 -6.44 11.24 6.83
CA LEU A 21 -7.00 9.88 6.90
C LEU A 21 -8.14 9.70 5.89
N PHE A 22 -9.13 10.60 5.87
CA PHE A 22 -10.24 10.51 4.91
C PHE A 22 -9.76 10.58 3.47
N VAL A 23 -8.80 11.46 3.17
CA VAL A 23 -8.19 11.53 1.83
C VAL A 23 -7.49 10.21 1.48
N SER A 24 -6.81 9.56 2.44
CA SER A 24 -6.16 8.27 2.23
C SER A 24 -7.15 7.11 2.02
N ILE A 25 -8.37 7.20 2.55
CA ILE A 25 -9.43 6.19 2.36
C ILE A 25 -10.10 6.36 0.99
N ILE A 26 -10.30 7.60 0.55
CA ILE A 26 -11.01 7.91 -0.70
C ILE A 26 -10.06 7.84 -1.92
N GLY A 27 -8.77 8.14 -1.75
CA GLY A 27 -7.77 8.12 -2.82
C GLY A 27 -7.66 6.81 -3.63
N PRO A 28 -7.76 5.62 -3.02
CA PRO A 28 -7.74 4.34 -3.74
C PRO A 28 -8.86 4.11 -4.74
N GLU A 29 -10.00 4.79 -4.60
CA GLU A 29 -11.19 4.60 -5.44
C GLU A 29 -11.04 5.16 -6.87
N PHE A 30 -9.95 5.89 -7.15
CA PHE A 30 -9.70 6.47 -8.48
C PHE A 30 -9.17 5.46 -9.53
N GLY A 31 -9.02 4.18 -9.18
CA GLY A 31 -8.76 3.07 -10.11
C GLY A 31 -7.37 3.03 -10.77
N ILE A 32 -6.57 4.10 -10.68
CA ILE A 32 -5.22 4.18 -11.25
C ILE A 32 -4.19 3.76 -10.20
N ARG A 33 -3.70 2.50 -10.28
CA ARG A 33 -2.78 1.89 -9.31
C ARG A 33 -1.55 2.75 -8.98
N SER A 34 -0.87 3.29 -9.98
CA SER A 34 0.36 4.07 -9.77
C SER A 34 0.10 5.41 -9.09
N LEU A 35 -1.00 6.08 -9.45
CA LEU A 35 -1.40 7.34 -8.85
C LEU A 35 -1.79 7.12 -7.38
N THR A 36 -2.56 6.08 -7.10
CA THR A 36 -2.94 5.69 -5.73
C THR A 36 -1.72 5.40 -4.87
N LEU A 37 -0.71 4.69 -5.38
CA LEU A 37 0.54 4.42 -4.64
C LEU A 37 1.28 5.70 -4.30
N PHE A 38 1.45 6.61 -5.27
CA PHE A 38 2.16 7.87 -5.04
C PHE A 38 1.42 8.76 -4.03
N THR A 39 0.09 8.89 -4.17
CA THR A 39 -0.74 9.66 -3.26
C THR A 39 -0.78 9.06 -1.86
N ALA A 40 -0.92 7.74 -1.74
CA ALA A 40 -0.92 7.05 -0.44
C ALA A 40 0.41 7.21 0.29
N PHE A 41 1.54 7.02 -0.41
CA PHE A 41 2.86 7.18 0.18
C PHE A 41 3.15 8.64 0.55
N GLY A 42 2.79 9.60 -0.31
CA GLY A 42 2.94 11.03 -0.05
C GLY A 42 2.17 11.49 1.19
N ILE A 43 0.90 11.08 1.32
CA ILE A 43 0.08 11.37 2.50
C ILE A 43 0.68 10.74 3.76
N ALA A 44 1.17 9.50 3.66
CA ALA A 44 1.83 8.82 4.78
C ALA A 44 3.08 9.57 5.27
N CYS A 45 3.91 10.09 4.36
CA CYS A 45 5.07 10.92 4.70
C CYS A 45 4.67 12.21 5.43
N ILE A 46 3.66 12.94 4.94
CA ILE A 46 3.18 14.18 5.57
C ILE A 46 2.64 13.90 6.97
N LYS A 47 1.84 12.84 7.12
CA LYS A 47 1.30 12.39 8.41
C LYS A 47 2.43 12.05 9.39
N ALA A 48 3.42 11.28 8.96
CA ALA A 48 4.55 10.90 9.80
C ALA A 48 5.36 12.13 10.26
N TYR A 49 5.64 13.06 9.36
CA TYR A 49 6.34 14.31 9.68
C TYR A 49 5.59 15.15 10.73
N MET A 50 4.27 15.29 10.55
CA MET A 50 3.44 16.06 11.48
C MET A 50 3.36 15.41 12.86
N VAL A 51 3.29 14.09 12.92
CA VAL A 51 3.31 13.34 14.20
C VAL A 51 4.66 13.50 14.89
N ALA A 52 5.76 13.37 14.16
CA ALA A 52 7.11 13.54 14.72
C ALA A 52 7.32 14.97 15.28
N THR A 53 6.97 15.99 14.51
CA THR A 53 7.18 17.38 14.92
C THR A 53 6.21 17.86 16.00
N LYS A 54 4.92 17.48 15.94
CA LYS A 54 3.87 18.00 16.83
C LYS A 54 3.57 17.12 18.05
N PHE A 55 3.65 15.80 17.93
CA PHE A 55 3.37 14.90 19.06
C PHE A 55 4.65 14.40 19.74
N MET A 56 5.70 14.10 18.97
CA MET A 56 6.98 13.67 19.55
C MET A 56 7.88 14.85 19.96
N HIS A 57 7.48 16.10 19.69
CA HIS A 57 8.21 17.33 20.00
C HIS A 57 9.69 17.26 19.59
N ILE A 58 9.95 16.64 18.42
CA ILE A 58 11.29 16.43 17.87
C ILE A 58 12.05 17.76 17.64
N ASP A 59 11.32 18.86 17.55
CA ASP A 59 11.87 20.19 17.31
C ASP A 59 12.37 20.90 18.59
N GLN A 60 11.87 20.49 19.76
CA GLN A 60 12.25 21.11 21.05
C GLN A 60 13.41 20.40 21.75
N MET A 61 13.82 19.25 21.23
CA MET A 61 14.90 18.41 21.75
C MET A 61 16.20 18.67 20.96
N PRO A 62 17.38 18.29 21.49
CA PRO A 62 18.64 18.50 20.78
C PRO A 62 18.66 17.83 19.40
N SER A 63 19.20 18.54 18.41
CA SER A 63 19.22 18.12 16.99
C SER A 63 19.82 16.73 16.76
N PHE A 64 20.65 16.24 17.69
CA PHE A 64 21.19 14.88 17.67
C PHE A 64 20.10 13.78 17.66
N VAL A 65 18.99 13.99 18.35
CA VAL A 65 17.92 12.98 18.40
C VAL A 65 17.20 12.87 17.05
N SER A 66 17.05 13.98 16.31
CA SER A 66 16.54 13.95 14.93
C SER A 66 17.47 13.15 14.01
N TYR A 67 18.79 13.31 14.14
CA TYR A 67 19.76 12.51 13.38
C TYR A 67 19.66 11.02 13.71
N ILE A 68 19.47 10.63 14.97
CA ILE A 68 19.23 9.23 15.35
C ILE A 68 17.96 8.69 14.70
N VAL A 69 16.82 9.39 14.82
CA VAL A 69 15.54 8.93 14.28
C VAL A 69 15.60 8.77 12.77
N VAL A 70 16.19 9.73 12.05
CA VAL A 70 16.39 9.65 10.60
C VAL A 70 17.33 8.49 10.26
N THR A 71 18.42 8.31 11.01
CA THR A 71 19.35 7.18 10.79
C THR A 71 18.66 5.83 11.00
N CYS A 72 17.85 5.68 12.05
CA CYS A 72 17.04 4.48 12.27
C CYS A 72 16.06 4.23 11.12
N LEU A 73 15.41 5.27 10.60
CA LEU A 73 14.50 5.15 9.46
C LEU A 73 15.24 4.71 8.19
N VAL A 74 16.42 5.29 7.93
CA VAL A 74 17.27 4.92 6.79
C VAL A 74 17.75 3.48 6.92
N LEU A 75 18.22 3.06 8.10
CA LEU A 75 18.63 1.68 8.35
C LEU A 75 17.46 0.70 8.22
N MET A 76 16.26 1.07 8.65
CA MET A 76 15.05 0.28 8.44
C MET A 76 14.75 0.10 6.94
N LEU A 77 14.83 1.18 6.15
CA LEU A 77 14.63 1.12 4.70
C LEU A 77 15.72 0.31 4.01
N LEU A 78 16.98 0.46 4.43
CA LEU A 78 18.12 -0.30 3.91
C LEU A 78 17.97 -1.80 4.23
N PHE A 79 17.60 -2.14 5.46
CA PHE A 79 17.34 -3.51 5.88
C PHE A 79 16.18 -4.14 5.09
N PHE A 80 15.09 -3.39 4.92
CA PHE A 80 13.98 -3.83 4.08
C PHE A 80 14.42 -4.06 2.63
N ALA A 81 15.14 -3.11 2.03
CA ALA A 81 15.65 -3.24 0.66
C ALA A 81 16.65 -4.40 0.51
N ALA A 82 17.46 -4.67 1.52
CA ALA A 82 18.43 -5.78 1.52
C ALA A 82 17.75 -7.15 1.62
N THR A 83 16.67 -7.26 2.39
CA THR A 83 15.92 -8.51 2.60
C THR A 83 14.81 -8.72 1.56
N ALA A 84 14.35 -7.66 0.89
CA ALA A 84 13.34 -7.73 -0.15
C ALA A 84 13.65 -8.72 -1.29
N PRO A 85 14.85 -8.74 -1.92
CA PRO A 85 15.13 -9.69 -3.00
C PRO A 85 15.17 -11.15 -2.53
N ASP A 86 15.46 -11.39 -1.26
CA ASP A 86 15.45 -12.73 -0.66
C ASP A 86 14.02 -13.22 -0.41
N VAL A 87 13.21 -12.40 0.26
CA VAL A 87 11.82 -12.76 0.64
C VAL A 87 10.86 -12.72 -0.55
N MET A 88 11.05 -11.81 -1.49
CA MET A 88 10.16 -11.64 -2.65
C MET A 88 10.53 -12.54 -3.84
N ASN A 89 11.54 -13.40 -3.69
CA ASN A 89 11.88 -14.37 -4.71
C ASN A 89 10.78 -15.44 -4.79
N ASP A 90 10.19 -15.61 -5.97
CA ASP A 90 9.16 -16.61 -6.23
C ASP A 90 9.74 -18.00 -6.59
N THR A 91 11.07 -18.11 -6.59
CA THR A 91 11.83 -19.33 -6.86
C THR A 91 12.58 -19.80 -5.61
N GLY A 92 12.37 -21.07 -5.23
CA GLY A 92 13.05 -21.67 -4.07
C GLY A 92 12.82 -23.18 -3.98
N SER A 93 13.84 -23.93 -3.55
CA SER A 93 13.83 -25.41 -3.56
C SER A 93 12.78 -26.06 -2.66
N ASN A 94 12.16 -25.31 -1.74
CA ASN A 94 11.10 -25.76 -0.83
C ASN A 94 9.85 -24.87 -0.90
N TRP A 95 9.70 -24.06 -1.95
CA TRP A 95 8.57 -23.13 -2.06
C TRP A 95 7.30 -23.87 -2.49
N VAL A 96 6.40 -24.14 -1.54
CA VAL A 96 5.08 -24.72 -1.81
C VAL A 96 4.09 -23.58 -2.02
N LYS A 97 3.76 -23.30 -3.28
CA LYS A 97 2.68 -22.35 -3.59
C LYS A 97 1.36 -22.99 -3.15
N PRO A 98 0.54 -22.32 -2.33
CA PRO A 98 -0.72 -22.90 -1.91
C PRO A 98 -1.65 -23.10 -3.12
N THR A 99 -2.49 -24.13 -3.07
CA THR A 99 -3.27 -24.65 -4.21
C THR A 99 -4.28 -23.67 -4.81
N TRP A 100 -4.62 -22.58 -4.11
CA TRP A 100 -5.41 -21.47 -4.64
C TRP A 100 -4.63 -20.49 -5.54
N VAL A 101 -3.30 -20.63 -5.63
CA VAL A 101 -2.43 -19.93 -6.61
C VAL A 101 -2.06 -20.86 -7.77
N ALA A 102 -1.98 -22.17 -7.51
CA ALA A 102 -1.62 -23.19 -8.52
C ALA A 102 -2.77 -23.56 -9.49
N GLY A 103 -3.97 -23.01 -9.30
CA GLY A 103 -5.14 -23.24 -10.17
C GLY A 103 -5.40 -22.16 -11.23
N THR A 104 -4.57 -21.12 -11.33
CA THR A 104 -4.83 -19.93 -12.16
C THR A 104 -3.60 -19.41 -12.89
N GLU A 105 -2.74 -20.32 -13.38
CA GLU A 105 -1.68 -19.96 -14.32
C GLU A 105 -2.23 -19.63 -15.74
N ASN A 106 -3.49 -19.96 -16.03
CA ASN A 106 -4.07 -19.81 -17.36
C ASN A 106 -5.54 -19.33 -17.40
N ASP A 107 -6.21 -19.10 -16.28
CA ASP A 107 -7.66 -18.77 -16.30
C ASP A 107 -7.97 -17.34 -16.82
N TRP A 108 -7.12 -16.35 -16.52
CA TRP A 108 -7.34 -14.97 -16.99
C TRP A 108 -7.08 -14.78 -18.50
N VAL A 109 -6.30 -15.68 -19.10
CA VAL A 109 -6.01 -15.70 -20.56
C VAL A 109 -7.04 -16.53 -21.32
N THR A 110 -7.71 -17.48 -20.67
CA THR A 110 -8.78 -18.29 -21.29
C THR A 110 -10.18 -17.68 -21.13
N VAL A 111 -10.45 -16.88 -20.09
CA VAL A 111 -11.78 -16.27 -19.87
C VAL A 111 -11.96 -14.91 -20.56
N GLY A 112 -10.87 -14.24 -20.95
CA GLY A 112 -10.93 -12.93 -21.64
C GLY A 112 -11.08 -12.97 -23.16
N GLY A 113 -11.13 -14.16 -23.78
CA GLY A 113 -11.07 -14.36 -25.23
C GLY A 113 -12.40 -14.53 -25.95
N HIS A 114 -13.56 -14.47 -25.28
CA HIS A 114 -14.87 -14.61 -25.93
C HIS A 114 -15.94 -13.73 -25.26
N ILE A 115 -15.75 -12.41 -25.31
CA ILE A 115 -16.89 -11.47 -25.22
C ILE A 115 -17.23 -10.99 -26.63
N GLY A 116 -17.90 -11.86 -27.38
CA GLY A 116 -18.40 -11.52 -28.71
C GLY A 116 -18.66 -12.74 -29.57
N GLU A 117 -19.70 -13.51 -29.26
CA GLU A 117 -20.63 -13.97 -30.29
C GLU A 117 -21.93 -14.42 -29.59
N ALA A 118 -23.02 -13.74 -29.92
CA ALA A 118 -24.35 -14.09 -29.46
C ALA A 118 -24.87 -15.28 -30.28
N GLY A 119 -25.40 -16.29 -29.58
CA GLY A 119 -26.61 -17.03 -29.96
C GLY A 119 -26.56 -17.97 -31.17
N HIS A 120 -26.50 -19.27 -30.88
CA HIS A 120 -27.41 -20.34 -31.37
C HIS A 120 -26.92 -21.63 -30.69
N GLY A 121 -27.72 -22.33 -29.91
CA GLY A 121 -28.78 -23.19 -30.42
C GLY A 121 -28.29 -24.63 -30.22
N ALA A 122 -29.02 -25.39 -29.40
CA ALA A 122 -28.71 -26.74 -28.96
C ALA A 122 -28.41 -27.72 -30.11
N GLU A 123 -27.58 -28.73 -29.84
CA GLU A 123 -27.99 -30.13 -29.96
C GLU A 123 -26.95 -31.07 -29.33
N ALA A 124 -27.43 -31.97 -28.49
CA ALA A 124 -26.70 -33.13 -28.02
C ALA A 124 -26.81 -34.23 -29.08
N ASP A 125 -25.70 -34.83 -29.47
CA ASP A 125 -25.73 -36.11 -30.19
C ASP A 125 -24.61 -37.02 -29.71
N HIS A 126 -25.02 -38.14 -29.13
CA HIS A 126 -24.19 -39.29 -28.81
C HIS A 126 -24.19 -40.19 -30.03
N GLY A 127 -23.08 -40.27 -30.75
CA GLY A 127 -22.89 -41.15 -31.91
C GLY A 127 -21.67 -42.06 -31.75
N GLU A 128 -21.94 -43.37 -31.72
CA GLU A 128 -20.98 -44.48 -31.77
C GLU A 128 -20.18 -44.59 -33.09
N SER A 129 -19.20 -45.51 -33.07
CA SER A 129 -18.38 -46.12 -34.15
C SER A 129 -17.11 -45.35 -34.54
N HIS A 130 -15.92 -45.94 -34.56
CA HIS A 130 -15.52 -47.29 -35.00
C HIS A 130 -14.42 -47.91 -34.13
#